data_AF-A0A183G721-F1
#
_entry.id   AF-A0A183G721-F1
#
_cell.length_a   1.000
_cell.length_b   1.000
_cell.length_c   1.000
_cell.angle_alpha   90.00
_cell.angle_beta   90.00
_cell.angle_gamma   90.00
#
_symmetry.space_group_name_H-M   'P 1'
#
loop_
_entity.id
_entity.type
_entity.pdbx_description
1 polymer ?
#
loop_
_entity_poly.entity_id
_entity_poly.type
_entity_poly.pdbx_seq_one_letter_code
_entity_poly.pdbx_strand_id
1 'polypeptide(L)'
;MSTSGGLDDLLGLGGPSLVDPAPVATIPSTFDPLANLGLGGLSAASPVVPVIPSAAPPALGGLGDIFSGAPVLLETSCGYQVPKQLWLDAARAKGLQLEGTFVRRGGAIFMEMTLTNKAMQGLSGFAIQFNRNSFGLAPAEPLRVPSPLMPGQTANVALRCDTSGAVQKMDPLTNLQVLFLSNSS
;
A
#
# COMPACT_ATOMS: atom_id res chain seq x y z
N MET A 1 -49.83 42.68 9.54
CA MET A 1 -48.38 42.95 9.55
C MET A 1 -47.94 42.97 11.00
N SER A 2 -47.37 41.86 11.47
CA SER A 2 -46.69 41.78 12.78
C SER A 2 -45.37 41.07 12.49
N THR A 3 -44.30 41.84 12.62
CA THR A 3 -42.93 41.52 12.25
C THR A 3 -42.17 40.93 13.44
N SER A 4 -41.18 40.12 13.07
CA SER A 4 -39.95 39.78 13.80
C SER A 4 -40.09 39.03 15.13
N GLY A 5 -40.03 37.68 15.05
CA GLY A 5 -39.35 36.88 16.06
C GLY A 5 -37.85 36.88 15.78
N GLY A 6 -37.07 37.57 16.60
CA GLY A 6 -35.61 37.37 16.73
C GLY A 6 -35.38 36.01 17.39
N LEU A 7 -34.47 35.13 16.95
CA LEU A 7 -33.01 35.26 16.71
C LEU A 7 -32.16 35.49 17.97
N ASP A 8 -32.76 35.59 19.14
CA ASP A 8 -32.05 35.93 20.39
C ASP A 8 -31.66 34.71 21.25
N ASP A 9 -31.96 33.50 20.78
CA ASP A 9 -31.67 32.22 21.45
C ASP A 9 -30.34 31.60 20.97
N LEU A 10 -29.34 32.44 20.71
CA LEU A 10 -28.08 32.00 20.08
C LEU A 10 -26.80 32.46 20.77
N LEU A 11 -26.77 33.05 21.98
CA LEU A 11 -25.49 33.51 22.54
C LEU A 11 -25.36 33.40 24.06
N GLY A 12 -24.89 32.24 24.52
CA GLY A 12 -23.77 32.26 25.49
C GLY A 12 -24.01 31.77 26.91
N LEU A 13 -24.71 30.64 27.10
CA LEU A 13 -24.64 29.87 28.36
C LEU A 13 -23.70 28.67 28.19
N GLY A 14 -22.55 28.71 28.88
CA GLY A 14 -21.70 27.55 29.13
C GLY A 14 -20.26 27.74 28.65
N GLY A 15 -19.34 27.94 29.61
CA GLY A 15 -17.90 28.10 29.35
C GLY A 15 -17.23 26.90 28.68
N PRO A 16 -15.93 26.99 28.42
CA PRO A 16 -15.00 26.43 29.41
C PRO A 16 -13.75 27.28 29.67
N SER A 17 -13.18 27.01 30.85
CA SER A 17 -11.95 27.51 31.44
C SER A 17 -10.81 27.76 30.45
N LEU A 18 -10.20 28.95 30.57
CA LEU A 18 -8.89 29.25 29.99
C LEU A 18 -7.85 28.35 30.66
N VAL A 19 -7.38 27.34 29.92
CA VAL A 19 -6.22 26.53 30.31
C VAL A 19 -4.97 27.27 29.85
N ASP A 20 -4.11 27.54 30.83
CA ASP A 20 -2.79 28.16 30.72
C ASP A 20 -1.83 27.32 29.83
N PRO A 21 -1.09 27.91 28.87
CA PRO A 21 -0.04 27.21 28.15
C PRO A 21 1.29 27.27 28.93
N ALA A 22 1.56 26.23 29.72
CA ALA A 22 2.87 25.98 30.32
C ALA A 22 3.85 25.34 29.30
N PRO A 23 5.18 25.53 29.46
CA PRO A 23 6.16 25.57 28.37
C PRO A 23 6.64 24.22 27.82
N VAL A 24 7.15 24.28 26.59
CA VAL A 24 7.83 23.22 25.83
C VAL A 24 8.95 22.56 26.65
N ALA A 25 8.81 21.25 26.89
CA ALA A 25 9.89 20.42 27.40
C ALA A 25 10.82 20.00 26.24
N THR A 26 12.04 20.51 26.29
CA THR A 26 13.18 20.14 25.45
C THR A 26 13.50 18.65 25.61
N ILE A 27 13.61 17.94 24.49
CA ILE A 27 14.20 16.59 24.38
C ILE A 27 15.73 16.74 24.34
N PRO A 28 16.50 16.26 25.32
CA PRO A 28 17.94 16.09 25.14
C PRO A 28 18.26 14.65 24.74
N SER A 29 19.39 14.54 24.03
CA SER A 29 20.27 13.37 23.93
C SER A 29 20.07 12.49 22.70
N THR A 30 20.63 12.99 21.60
CA THR A 30 21.50 12.27 20.67
C THR A 30 22.02 10.94 21.22
N PHE A 31 21.52 9.84 20.69
CA PHE A 31 22.08 8.50 20.87
C PHE A 31 22.90 8.19 19.62
N ASP A 32 24.23 8.27 19.75
CA ASP A 32 25.21 8.03 18.68
C ASP A 32 25.76 6.59 18.82
N PRO A 33 25.33 5.62 17.98
CA PRO A 33 25.76 4.23 18.06
C PRO A 33 27.15 3.97 17.44
N LEU A 34 27.98 5.01 17.26
CA LEU A 34 29.33 4.90 16.67
C LEU A 34 30.45 5.02 17.72
N ALA A 35 30.13 5.34 18.97
CA ALA A 35 31.10 5.52 20.04
C ALA A 35 31.56 4.20 20.71
N ASN A 36 30.98 3.05 20.37
CA ASN A 36 31.30 1.75 20.99
C ASN A 36 32.35 0.91 20.23
N LEU A 37 32.97 1.45 19.18
CA LEU A 37 34.09 0.79 18.49
C LEU A 37 35.38 1.50 18.87
N GLY A 38 35.77 1.26 20.13
CA GLY A 38 37.04 1.70 20.70
C GLY A 38 38.22 1.23 19.86
N LEU A 39 38.77 2.16 19.10
CA LEU A 39 40.07 2.05 18.47
C LEU A 39 41.15 2.46 19.46
N GLY A 40 41.93 1.49 19.94
CA GLY A 40 43.20 1.79 20.62
C GLY A 40 43.78 0.61 21.37
N GLY A 41 44.92 0.09 20.90
CA GLY A 41 45.79 -0.73 21.75
C GLY A 41 46.56 -1.82 21.01
N LEU A 42 47.79 -1.49 20.63
CA LEU A 42 48.82 -2.39 20.13
C LEU A 42 49.21 -3.42 21.22
N SER A 43 49.23 -4.73 20.91
CA SER A 43 50.28 -5.67 21.35
C SER A 43 50.04 -7.08 20.78
N ALA A 44 51.14 -7.80 20.58
CA ALA A 44 51.33 -9.06 19.89
C ALA A 44 50.62 -10.28 20.50
N ALA A 45 50.15 -11.20 19.64
CA ALA A 45 50.42 -12.65 19.67
C ALA A 45 49.42 -13.40 18.75
N SER A 46 49.96 -14.32 17.95
CA SER A 46 49.32 -15.14 16.90
C SER A 46 48.00 -15.81 17.27
N PRO A 47 47.12 -16.08 16.28
CA PRO A 47 46.76 -17.48 16.03
C PRO A 47 46.56 -17.86 14.54
N VAL A 48 46.97 -19.09 14.24
CA VAL A 48 46.56 -20.02 13.17
C VAL A 48 45.54 -19.49 12.14
N VAL A 49 45.96 -19.48 10.86
CA VAL A 49 45.08 -19.33 9.69
C VAL A 49 44.84 -20.72 9.09
N PRO A 50 43.61 -21.24 9.00
CA PRO A 50 43.31 -22.29 8.04
C PRO A 50 43.17 -21.65 6.65
N VAL A 51 43.89 -22.21 5.68
CA VAL A 51 43.88 -21.78 4.28
C VAL A 51 42.47 -21.98 3.69
N ILE A 52 41.91 -20.93 3.09
CA ILE A 52 40.70 -21.02 2.28
C ILE A 52 41.16 -21.13 0.82
N PRO A 53 40.81 -22.20 0.07
CA PRO A 53 41.14 -22.26 -1.34
C PRO A 53 40.32 -21.22 -2.12
N SER A 54 41.02 -20.25 -2.71
CA SER A 54 40.47 -19.32 -3.70
C SER A 54 40.19 -20.09 -5.00
N ALA A 55 38.92 -20.43 -5.24
CA ALA A 55 38.48 -21.01 -6.49
C ALA A 55 38.02 -19.91 -7.45
N ALA A 56 38.68 -19.88 -8.61
CA ALA A 56 38.56 -18.89 -9.68
C ALA A 56 37.12 -18.66 -10.19
N PRO A 57 36.84 -17.47 -10.76
CA PRO A 57 35.61 -17.24 -11.52
C PRO A 57 35.58 -18.14 -12.78
N PRO A 58 34.42 -18.72 -13.14
CA PRO A 58 34.32 -19.50 -14.36
C PRO A 58 34.59 -18.62 -15.57
N ALA A 59 35.45 -19.14 -16.43
CA ALA A 59 35.89 -18.53 -17.66
C ALA A 59 34.70 -18.21 -18.58
N LEU A 60 34.73 -16.96 -19.04
CA LEU A 60 34.05 -16.44 -20.21
C LEU A 60 34.27 -17.37 -21.43
N GLY A 61 33.27 -18.19 -21.76
CA GLY A 61 33.33 -19.09 -22.90
C GLY A 61 31.94 -19.52 -23.36
N GLY A 62 31.43 -18.90 -24.43
CA GLY A 62 30.16 -19.30 -25.06
C GLY A 62 29.48 -18.18 -25.85
N LEU A 63 30.12 -17.67 -26.91
CA LEU A 63 29.50 -16.76 -27.89
C LEU A 63 29.14 -17.50 -29.19
N GLY A 64 28.77 -18.79 -29.10
CA GLY A 64 28.71 -19.69 -30.26
C GLY A 64 27.31 -20.10 -30.75
N ASP A 65 26.26 -19.82 -29.98
CA ASP A 65 24.97 -20.53 -30.12
C ASP A 65 23.76 -19.59 -30.24
N ILE A 66 23.96 -18.28 -30.23
CA ILE A 66 22.88 -17.26 -30.34
C ILE A 66 22.35 -17.10 -31.78
N PHE A 67 23.14 -17.46 -32.81
CA PHE A 67 22.77 -17.20 -34.21
C PHE A 67 22.21 -18.42 -34.96
N SER A 68 22.05 -19.57 -34.31
CA SER A 68 21.52 -20.77 -34.97
C SER A 68 19.99 -20.89 -34.79
N GLY A 69 19.26 -19.99 -35.45
CA GLY A 69 18.07 -20.40 -36.20
C GLY A 69 16.76 -20.74 -35.47
N ALA A 70 16.49 -20.20 -34.28
CA ALA A 70 15.13 -20.22 -33.71
C ALA A 70 14.66 -18.80 -33.38
N PRO A 71 13.44 -18.37 -33.78
CA PRO A 71 12.88 -17.14 -33.26
C PRO A 71 12.52 -17.41 -31.80
N VAL A 72 13.45 -17.09 -30.89
CA VAL A 72 13.11 -16.88 -29.49
C VAL A 72 12.19 -15.67 -29.48
N LEU A 73 10.88 -15.93 -29.46
CA LEU A 73 9.89 -14.95 -29.05
C LEU A 73 10.17 -14.63 -27.59
N LEU A 74 11.12 -13.73 -27.38
CA LEU A 74 11.32 -13.06 -26.12
C LEU A 74 10.13 -12.12 -25.94
N GLU A 75 9.01 -12.67 -25.46
CA GLU A 75 7.90 -11.89 -24.91
C GLU A 75 8.34 -11.24 -23.57
N THR A 76 9.43 -10.48 -23.58
CA THR A 76 9.77 -9.59 -22.47
C THR A 76 9.03 -8.28 -22.63
N SER A 77 7.72 -8.32 -22.42
CA SER A 77 7.06 -7.18 -21.80
C SER A 77 7.08 -7.40 -20.29
N CYS A 78 8.27 -7.41 -19.69
CA CYS A 78 8.43 -7.13 -18.26
C CYS A 78 8.19 -5.64 -18.08
N GLY A 79 6.91 -5.25 -18.13
CA GLY A 79 6.48 -3.89 -17.82
C GLY A 79 6.71 -3.65 -16.33
N TYR A 80 7.21 -2.46 -15.99
CA TYR A 80 7.34 -2.01 -14.62
C TYR A 80 5.99 -2.16 -13.88
N GLN A 81 5.97 -2.96 -12.81
CA GLN A 81 4.81 -3.14 -11.95
C GLN A 81 5.00 -2.34 -10.66
N VAL A 82 4.05 -1.43 -10.41
CA VAL A 82 4.04 -0.64 -9.16
C VAL A 82 3.75 -1.58 -7.98
N PRO A 83 4.53 -1.53 -6.89
CA PRO A 83 4.24 -2.30 -5.68
C PRO A 83 2.84 -2.01 -5.13
N LYS A 84 2.26 -2.98 -4.41
CA LYS A 84 0.98 -2.76 -3.72
C LYS A 84 1.15 -1.67 -2.65
N GLN A 85 0.22 -0.73 -2.63
CA GLN A 85 0.15 0.36 -1.65
C GLN A 85 -1.06 0.15 -0.74
N LEU A 86 -0.94 0.57 0.52
CA LEU A 86 -2.07 0.64 1.45
C LEU A 86 -3.10 1.69 0.97
N TRP A 87 -4.28 1.22 0.57
CA TRP A 87 -5.40 2.05 0.12
C TRP A 87 -6.42 2.31 1.23
N LEU A 88 -6.64 1.31 2.08
CA LEU A 88 -7.56 1.41 3.21
C LEU A 88 -6.92 0.78 4.45
N ASP A 89 -6.72 1.62 5.46
CA ASP A 89 -6.24 1.16 6.76
C ASP A 89 -7.36 0.45 7.54
N ALA A 90 -7.00 -0.61 8.26
CA ALA A 90 -7.93 -1.39 9.06
C ALA A 90 -8.73 -0.56 10.08
N ALA A 91 -8.12 0.49 10.64
CA ALA A 91 -8.78 1.37 11.59
C ALA A 91 -9.97 2.15 10.98
N ARG A 92 -9.97 2.34 9.65
CA ARG A 92 -10.99 3.11 8.93
C ARG A 92 -12.12 2.24 8.37
N ALA A 93 -11.98 0.92 8.42
CA ALA A 93 -12.85 -0.02 7.71
C ALA A 93 -13.25 -1.23 8.56
N LYS A 94 -13.54 -0.99 9.85
CA LYS A 94 -14.01 -2.03 10.80
C LYS A 94 -13.08 -3.26 10.87
N GLY A 95 -11.77 -3.04 10.73
CA GLY A 95 -10.75 -4.09 10.75
C GLY A 95 -10.36 -4.67 9.39
N LEU A 96 -10.96 -4.24 8.27
CA LEU A 96 -10.49 -4.63 6.93
C LEU A 96 -9.31 -3.76 6.49
N GLN A 97 -8.14 -4.35 6.26
CA GLN A 97 -7.04 -3.70 5.57
C GLN A 97 -7.09 -4.01 4.08
N LEU A 98 -6.95 -3.01 3.21
CA LEU A 98 -6.86 -3.17 1.76
C LEU A 98 -5.57 -2.55 1.25
N GLU A 99 -4.76 -3.38 0.61
CA GLU A 99 -3.60 -2.95 -0.17
C GLU A 99 -3.85 -3.28 -1.64
N GLY A 100 -3.33 -2.48 -2.55
CA GLY A 100 -3.47 -2.80 -3.97
C GLY A 100 -2.59 -2.01 -4.92
N THR A 101 -2.65 -2.44 -6.17
CA THR A 101 -1.97 -1.82 -7.31
C THR A 101 -2.80 -2.02 -8.57
N PHE A 102 -2.46 -1.30 -9.63
CA PHE A 102 -3.01 -1.50 -10.96
C PHE A 102 -1.95 -2.05 -11.88
N VAL A 103 -2.31 -3.08 -12.64
CA VAL A 103 -1.43 -3.73 -13.60
C VAL A 103 -2.13 -3.86 -14.94
N ARG A 104 -1.35 -3.78 -16.01
CA ARG A 104 -1.85 -4.02 -17.37
C ARG A 104 -1.16 -5.24 -17.94
N ARG A 105 -1.94 -6.28 -18.28
CA ARG A 105 -1.44 -7.54 -18.86
C ARG A 105 -2.27 -7.90 -20.09
N GLY A 106 -1.60 -8.15 -21.22
CA GLY A 106 -2.29 -8.53 -22.47
C GLY A 106 -3.35 -7.51 -22.90
N GLY A 107 -3.12 -6.22 -22.66
CA GLY A 107 -4.06 -5.14 -22.98
C GLY A 107 -5.18 -4.91 -21.95
N ALA A 108 -5.46 -5.86 -21.06
CA ALA A 108 -6.47 -5.73 -19.99
C ALA A 108 -5.89 -5.09 -18.73
N ILE A 109 -6.72 -4.31 -18.02
CA ILE A 109 -6.37 -3.66 -16.76
C ILE A 109 -6.90 -4.52 -15.62
N PHE A 110 -6.06 -4.75 -14.61
CA PHE A 110 -6.44 -5.45 -13.39
C PHE A 110 -6.13 -4.58 -12.18
N MET A 111 -7.08 -4.50 -11.26
CA MET A 111 -6.88 -4.01 -9.90
C MET A 111 -6.50 -5.20 -9.03
N GLU A 112 -5.22 -5.30 -8.68
CA GLU A 112 -4.72 -6.36 -7.81
C GLU A 112 -4.73 -5.90 -6.36
N MET A 113 -5.38 -6.67 -5.51
CA MET A 113 -5.65 -6.32 -4.13
C MET A 113 -5.21 -7.44 -3.19
N THR A 114 -4.86 -7.04 -1.97
CA THR A 114 -4.67 -7.91 -0.82
C THR A 114 -5.58 -7.40 0.28
N LEU A 115 -6.56 -8.22 0.65
CA LEU A 115 -7.50 -7.95 1.73
C LEU A 115 -7.04 -8.71 2.96
N THR A 116 -6.84 -8.04 4.08
CA THR A 116 -6.48 -8.69 5.34
C THR A 116 -7.51 -8.34 6.40
N ASN A 117 -8.12 -9.36 7.01
CA ASN A 117 -9.02 -9.16 8.13
C ASN A 117 -8.21 -9.03 9.43
N LYS A 118 -8.11 -7.81 9.95
CA LYS A 118 -7.55 -7.49 11.27
C LYS A 118 -8.62 -7.31 12.36
N ALA A 119 -9.90 -7.53 12.04
CA ALA A 119 -10.97 -7.54 13.02
C ALA A 119 -10.93 -8.82 13.86
N MET A 120 -11.71 -8.82 14.96
CA MET A 120 -11.93 -10.01 15.79
C MET A 120 -13.10 -10.88 15.29
N GLN A 121 -13.82 -10.43 14.26
CA GLN A 121 -14.99 -11.11 13.68
C GLN A 121 -14.75 -11.46 12.20
N GLY A 122 -15.51 -12.43 11.69
CA GLY A 122 -15.49 -12.76 10.27
C GLY A 122 -16.07 -11.62 9.43
N LEU A 123 -15.44 -11.32 8.30
CA LEU A 123 -15.90 -10.28 7.37
C LEU A 123 -16.54 -10.93 6.13
N SER A 124 -17.69 -10.42 5.71
CA SER A 124 -18.44 -10.93 4.57
C SER A 124 -19.08 -9.82 3.74
N GLY A 125 -19.81 -10.18 2.67
CA GLY A 125 -20.57 -9.21 1.88
C GLY A 125 -19.70 -8.15 1.18
N PHE A 126 -18.52 -8.55 0.71
CA PHE A 126 -17.59 -7.62 0.06
C PHE A 126 -18.15 -7.07 -1.24
N ALA A 127 -18.13 -5.75 -1.39
CA ALA A 127 -18.54 -5.07 -2.61
C ALA A 127 -17.61 -3.90 -2.92
N ILE A 128 -17.51 -3.57 -4.20
CA ILE A 128 -16.69 -2.48 -4.70
C ILE A 128 -17.48 -1.66 -5.72
N GLN A 129 -17.33 -0.35 -5.66
CA GLN A 129 -17.90 0.55 -6.65
C GLN A 129 -16.92 1.69 -6.90
N PHE A 130 -16.68 1.98 -8.18
CA PHE A 130 -15.89 3.13 -8.58
C PHE A 130 -16.82 4.32 -8.79
N ASN A 131 -16.40 5.48 -8.32
CA ASN A 131 -17.04 6.72 -8.75
C ASN A 131 -16.68 7.01 -10.21
N ARG A 132 -17.41 7.94 -10.83
CA ARG A 132 -17.04 8.50 -12.13
C ARG A 132 -15.63 9.07 -12.04
N ASN A 133 -14.84 8.83 -13.07
CA ASN A 133 -13.43 9.24 -13.12
C ASN A 133 -13.04 9.65 -14.54
N SER A 134 -11.86 10.25 -14.68
CA SER A 134 -11.43 10.91 -15.92
C SER A 134 -11.31 9.97 -17.12
N PHE A 135 -11.21 8.66 -16.87
CA PHE A 135 -10.94 7.64 -17.89
C PHE A 135 -12.09 6.64 -18.06
N GLY A 136 -13.22 6.84 -17.37
CA GLY A 136 -14.33 5.89 -17.39
C GLY A 136 -13.95 4.52 -16.84
N LEU A 137 -12.94 4.44 -15.97
CA LEU A 137 -12.49 3.18 -15.38
C LEU A 137 -13.62 2.58 -14.53
N ALA A 138 -13.98 1.33 -14.77
CA ALA A 138 -15.00 0.61 -14.01
C ALA A 138 -14.63 -0.87 -13.83
N PRO A 139 -15.14 -1.55 -12.78
CA PRO A 139 -15.08 -2.99 -12.68
C PRO A 139 -15.79 -3.66 -13.86
N ALA A 140 -15.09 -4.55 -14.57
CA ALA A 140 -15.64 -5.32 -15.68
C ALA A 140 -16.33 -6.61 -15.21
N GLU A 141 -16.15 -6.99 -13.95
CA GLU A 141 -16.73 -8.18 -13.32
C GLU A 141 -17.07 -7.92 -11.85
N PRO A 142 -17.94 -8.74 -11.21
CA PRO A 142 -18.19 -8.65 -9.78
C PRO A 142 -16.95 -9.00 -8.96
N LEU A 143 -16.75 -8.31 -7.83
CA LEU A 143 -15.67 -8.61 -6.89
C LEU A 143 -15.81 -10.04 -6.33
N ARG A 144 -14.77 -10.86 -6.47
CA ARG A 144 -14.71 -12.23 -5.96
C ARG A 144 -13.73 -12.34 -4.80
N VAL A 145 -14.24 -12.24 -3.57
CA VAL A 145 -13.46 -12.42 -2.34
C VAL A 145 -13.97 -13.69 -1.64
N PRO A 146 -13.10 -14.59 -1.14
CA PRO A 146 -13.51 -15.67 -0.25
C PRO A 146 -14.28 -15.13 0.94
N SER A 147 -15.46 -15.68 1.22
CA SER A 147 -16.34 -15.18 2.27
C SER A 147 -16.90 -16.34 3.11
N PRO A 148 -16.90 -16.22 4.45
CA PRO A 148 -16.33 -15.11 5.23
C PRO A 148 -14.80 -15.13 5.26
N LEU A 149 -14.19 -13.96 5.33
CA LEU A 149 -12.76 -13.80 5.62
C LEU A 149 -12.58 -13.83 7.14
N MET A 150 -11.97 -14.88 7.67
CA MET A 150 -11.83 -15.10 9.12
C MET A 150 -10.82 -14.13 9.76
N PRO A 151 -10.86 -13.88 11.08
CA PRO A 151 -9.87 -13.05 11.77
C PRO A 151 -8.42 -13.49 11.48
N GLY A 152 -7.56 -12.53 11.12
CA GLY A 152 -6.17 -12.76 10.72
C GLY A 152 -5.98 -13.33 9.31
N GLN A 153 -7.05 -13.65 8.58
CA GLN A 153 -6.96 -14.21 7.24
C GLN A 153 -6.69 -13.11 6.20
N THR A 154 -5.89 -13.48 5.19
CA THR A 154 -5.60 -12.65 4.02
C THR A 154 -6.12 -13.31 2.75
N ALA A 155 -6.71 -12.53 1.85
CA ALA A 155 -7.12 -12.94 0.51
C ALA A 155 -6.46 -12.05 -0.54
N ASN A 156 -5.85 -12.68 -1.55
CA ASN A 156 -5.36 -11.98 -2.74
C ASN A 156 -6.43 -12.05 -3.83
N VAL A 157 -6.80 -10.90 -4.39
CA VAL A 157 -7.89 -10.78 -5.37
C VAL A 157 -7.42 -9.95 -6.54
N ALA A 158 -7.74 -10.38 -7.75
CA ALA A 158 -7.57 -9.60 -8.96
C ALA A 158 -8.96 -9.30 -9.52
N LEU A 159 -9.24 -8.01 -9.76
CA LEU A 159 -10.48 -7.54 -10.33
C LEU A 159 -10.18 -6.97 -11.72
N ARG A 160 -10.78 -7.54 -12.77
CA ARG A 160 -10.66 -6.97 -14.10
C ARG A 160 -11.38 -5.63 -14.19
N CYS A 161 -10.76 -4.64 -14.81
CA CYS A 161 -11.32 -3.33 -15.07
C CYS A 161 -11.30 -3.02 -16.57
N ASP A 162 -12.22 -2.16 -17.00
CA ASP A 162 -12.26 -1.57 -18.34
C ASP A 162 -12.54 -0.07 -18.26
N THR A 163 -12.56 0.60 -19.42
CA THR A 163 -12.79 2.05 -19.54
C THR A 163 -14.16 2.38 -20.13
N SER A 164 -15.16 1.50 -19.94
CA SER A 164 -16.53 1.66 -20.48
C SER A 164 -17.48 2.39 -19.53
N GLY A 165 -17.01 2.74 -18.33
CA GLY A 165 -17.78 3.43 -17.30
C GLY A 165 -18.01 4.92 -17.58
N ALA A 166 -18.79 5.54 -16.71
CA ALA A 166 -19.10 6.96 -16.80
C ALA A 166 -17.87 7.83 -16.54
N VAL A 167 -17.66 8.83 -17.41
CA VAL A 167 -16.50 9.72 -17.38
C VAL A 167 -16.83 11.01 -16.61
N GLN A 168 -15.92 11.43 -15.74
CA GLN A 168 -15.94 12.73 -15.08
C GLN A 168 -14.50 13.20 -14.88
N LYS A 169 -14.17 14.39 -15.39
CA LYS A 169 -12.83 14.95 -15.21
C LYS A 169 -12.54 15.16 -13.72
N MET A 170 -11.45 14.58 -13.25
CA MET A 170 -10.95 14.77 -11.90
C MET A 170 -9.73 15.68 -11.85
N ASP A 171 -9.45 16.22 -10.66
CA ASP A 171 -8.22 16.93 -10.32
C ASP A 171 -7.68 16.37 -8.99
N PRO A 172 -6.50 15.73 -8.97
CA PRO A 172 -5.65 15.41 -10.11
C PRO A 172 -6.32 14.42 -11.09
N LEU A 173 -5.87 14.42 -12.35
CA LEU A 173 -6.51 13.64 -13.43
C LEU A 173 -6.57 12.12 -13.13
N THR A 174 -5.57 11.60 -12.42
CA THR A 174 -5.42 10.19 -12.04
C THR A 174 -6.21 9.81 -10.78
N ASN A 175 -6.94 10.75 -10.16
CA ASN A 175 -7.72 10.45 -8.97
C ASN A 175 -8.84 9.46 -9.28
N LEU A 176 -8.91 8.40 -8.48
CA LEU A 176 -9.96 7.40 -8.53
C LEU A 176 -10.56 7.25 -7.13
N GLN A 177 -11.83 7.61 -6.99
CA GLN A 177 -12.57 7.37 -5.76
C GLN A 177 -13.24 6.01 -5.81
N VAL A 178 -12.98 5.20 -4.79
CA VAL A 178 -13.49 3.84 -4.68
C VAL A 178 -14.25 3.70 -3.37
N LEU A 179 -15.47 3.19 -3.46
CA LEU A 179 -16.23 2.72 -2.32
C LEU A 179 -15.98 1.23 -2.16
N PHE A 180 -15.53 0.82 -0.98
CA PHE A 180 -15.31 -0.56 -0.62
C PHE A 180 -16.17 -0.89 0.60
N LEU A 181 -17.03 -1.89 0.48
CA LEU A 181 -17.97 -2.29 1.53
C LEU A 181 -17.66 -3.69 2.02
N SER A 182 -17.87 -3.90 3.32
CA SER A 182 -17.81 -5.20 3.99
C SER A 182 -18.73 -5.19 5.20
N ASN A 183 -19.27 -6.35 5.53
CA ASN A 183 -20.11 -6.57 6.71
C ASN A 183 -19.35 -7.37 7.76
N SER A 184 -19.56 -7.00 9.03
CA SER A 184 -19.11 -7.82 10.16
C SER A 184 -20.19 -8.85 10.45
N SER A 185 -19.80 -10.12 10.52
CA SER A 185 -20.69 -11.23 10.89
C SER A 185 -20.70 -11.47 12.39
#